data_AF-A0A1V6GW67-F1
#
_entry.id   AF-A0A1V6GW67-F1
#
_cell.length_a   1.000
_cell.length_b   1.000
_cell.length_c   1.000
_cell.angle_alpha   90.00
_cell.angle_beta   90.00
_cell.angle_gamma   90.00
#
_symmetry.space_group_name_H-M   'P 1'
#
loop_
_entity.id
_entity.type
_entity.pdbx_description
1 polymer ?
#
loop_
_entity_poly.entity_id
_entity_poly.type
_entity_poly.pdbx_seq_one_letter_code
_entity_poly.pdbx_strand_id
1 'polypeptide(L)'
;MQTIAEWLKQEGMEKGLIKGREEGREEGREEGREEGREEGREEGREELLWKQITKKFPRIPSRYYEKLKALTIDQLDNLGLDLIDMHSEEELKRHLPI
;
A
#
# COMPACT_ATOMS: atom_id res chain seq x y z
N MET A 1 17.99 41.01 -35.41
CA MET A 1 18.85 40.59 -34.30
C MET A 1 17.95 40.42 -33.09
N GLN A 2 17.96 39.26 -32.46
CA GLN A 2 17.30 39.09 -31.16
C GLN A 2 18.02 39.91 -30.10
N THR A 3 17.26 40.45 -29.15
CA THR A 3 17.82 41.23 -28.03
C THR A 3 18.30 40.30 -26.91
N ILE A 4 19.26 40.77 -26.10
CA ILE A 4 19.73 40.04 -24.91
C ILE A 4 18.56 39.69 -23.97
N ALA A 5 17.54 40.56 -23.89
CA ALA A 5 16.35 40.33 -23.08
C ALA A 5 15.49 39.16 -23.58
N GLU A 6 15.34 39.00 -24.89
CA GLU A 6 14.61 37.86 -25.49
C GLU A 6 15.35 36.54 -25.25
N TRP A 7 16.68 36.54 -25.36
CA TRP A 7 17.51 35.36 -25.09
C TRP A 7 17.39 34.90 -23.64
N LEU A 8 17.53 35.81 -22.68
CA LEU A 8 17.37 35.49 -21.25
C LEU A 8 15.97 34.97 -20.91
N LYS A 9 14.93 35.53 -21.55
CA LYS A 9 13.56 35.05 -21.37
C LYS A 9 13.37 33.64 -21.91
N GLN A 10 13.89 33.34 -23.09
CA GLN A 10 13.82 31.99 -23.67
C GLN A 10 14.61 30.98 -22.84
N GLU A 11 15.83 31.32 -22.42
CA GLU A 11 16.67 30.45 -21.59
C GLU A 11 16.01 30.16 -20.24
N GLY A 12 15.39 31.17 -19.61
CA GLY A 12 14.65 30.99 -18.37
C GLY A 12 13.43 30.07 -18.53
N MET A 13 12.68 30.20 -19.63
CA MET A 13 11.54 29.32 -19.94
C MET A 13 11.98 27.89 -20.20
N GLU A 14 13.05 27.69 -20.97
CA GLU A 14 13.59 26.37 -21.27
C GLU A 14 14.10 25.68 -20.01
N LYS A 15 14.88 26.39 -19.17
CA LYS A 15 15.34 25.89 -17.86
C LYS A 15 14.17 25.55 -16.95
N GLY A 16 13.15 26.41 -16.89
CA GLY A 16 11.94 26.16 -16.10
C GLY A 16 11.19 24.91 -16.54
N LEU A 17 11.05 24.69 -17.86
CA LEU A 17 10.40 23.51 -18.42
C LEU A 17 11.19 22.23 -18.15
N ILE A 18 12.52 22.27 -18.32
CA ILE A 18 13.40 21.13 -18.02
C ILE A 18 13.29 20.77 -16.53
N LYS A 19 13.47 21.77 -15.66
CA LYS A 19 13.42 21.57 -14.21
C LYS A 19 12.06 21.02 -13.75
N GLY A 20 10.95 21.62 -14.19
CA GLY A 20 9.62 21.13 -13.81
C GLY A 20 9.33 19.71 -14.32
N ARG A 21 9.87 19.33 -15.48
CA ARG A 21 9.75 17.96 -16.00
C ARG A 21 10.59 16.96 -15.21
N GLU A 22 11.79 17.36 -14.78
CA GLU A 22 12.66 16.54 -13.95
C GLU A 22 12.06 16.33 -12.57
N GLU A 23 11.63 17.40 -11.91
CA GLU A 23 10.98 17.38 -10.60
C GLU A 23 9.71 16.51 -10.64
N GLY A 24 8.79 16.75 -11.58
CA GLY A 24 7.57 15.95 -11.68
C GLY A 24 7.81 14.47 -12.01
N ARG A 25 8.94 14.13 -12.67
CA ARG A 25 9.32 12.73 -12.90
C ARG A 25 9.92 12.08 -11.65
N GLU A 26 10.66 12.85 -10.86
CA GLU A 26 11.25 12.39 -9.61
C GLU A 26 10.17 12.16 -8.56
N GLU A 27 9.30 13.15 -8.34
CA GLU A 27 8.14 13.06 -7.43
C GLU A 27 7.26 11.87 -7.78
N GLY A 28 6.81 11.74 -9.04
CA GLY A 28 5.95 10.62 -9.44
C GLY A 28 6.62 9.24 -9.33
N ARG A 29 7.96 9.16 -9.32
CA ARG A 29 8.69 7.90 -9.07
C ARG A 29 8.79 7.59 -7.58
N GLU A 30 8.96 8.60 -6.75
CA GLU A 30 8.99 8.44 -5.30
C GLU A 30 7.61 8.03 -4.78
N GLU A 31 6.56 8.75 -5.17
CA GLU A 31 5.17 8.44 -4.81
C GLU A 31 4.79 7.02 -5.23
N GLY A 32 4.98 6.67 -6.51
CA GLY A 32 4.64 5.33 -6.99
C GLY A 32 5.46 4.20 -6.34
N ARG A 33 6.67 4.49 -5.85
CA ARG A 33 7.47 3.51 -5.10
C ARG A 33 6.99 3.36 -3.66
N GLU A 34 6.56 4.45 -3.03
CA GLU A 34 6.03 4.43 -1.67
C GLU A 34 4.68 3.72 -1.63
N GLU A 35 3.74 4.10 -2.50
CA GLU A 35 2.43 3.46 -2.66
C GLU A 35 2.58 1.96 -2.92
N GLY A 36 3.38 1.57 -3.94
CA GLY A 36 3.56 0.15 -4.25
C GLY A 36 4.24 -0.66 -3.13
N ARG A 37 5.04 -0.01 -2.26
CA ARG A 37 5.64 -0.66 -1.09
C ARG A 37 4.63 -0.80 0.05
N GLU A 38 3.69 0.13 0.19
CA GLU A 38 2.62 0.06 1.19
C GLU A 38 1.60 -1.01 0.80
N GLU A 39 1.06 -0.94 -0.42
CA GLU A 39 0.13 -1.93 -0.98
C GLU A 39 0.72 -3.35 -0.90
N GLY A 40 1.96 -3.54 -1.36
CA GLY A 40 2.61 -4.86 -1.32
C GLY A 40 2.87 -5.39 0.10
N ARG A 41 2.98 -4.51 1.11
CA ARG A 41 3.09 -4.93 2.51
C ARG A 41 1.73 -5.37 3.07
N GLU A 42 0.67 -4.66 2.74
CA GLU A 42 -0.70 -4.98 3.14
C GLU A 42 -1.16 -6.29 2.51
N GLU A 43 -1.09 -6.42 1.19
CA GLU A 43 -1.47 -7.64 0.45
C GLU A 43 -0.68 -8.87 0.94
N GLY A 44 0.62 -8.70 1.20
CA GLY A 44 1.47 -9.78 1.70
C GLY A 44 1.07 -10.27 3.10
N ARG A 45 0.64 -9.36 3.97
CA ARG A 45 0.14 -9.71 5.32
C ARG A 45 -1.20 -10.42 5.26
N GLU A 46 -2.13 -9.90 4.46
CA GLU A 46 -3.44 -10.52 4.23
C GLU A 46 -3.30 -11.95 3.70
N GLU A 47 -2.50 -12.14 2.65
CA GLU A 47 -2.33 -13.45 2.02
C GLU A 47 -1.70 -14.46 2.99
N LEU A 48 -0.66 -14.03 3.72
CA LEU A 48 0.01 -14.89 4.70
C LEU A 48 -0.92 -15.27 5.85
N LEU A 49 -1.65 -14.31 6.42
CA LEU A 49 -2.62 -14.57 7.49
C LEU A 49 -3.74 -15.48 7.00
N TRP A 50 -4.26 -15.27 5.80
CA TRP A 50 -5.28 -16.14 5.23
C TRP A 50 -4.81 -17.59 5.07
N LYS A 51 -3.58 -17.80 4.59
CA LYS A 51 -2.97 -19.14 4.51
C LYS A 51 -2.83 -19.79 5.89
N GLN A 52 -2.47 -19.02 6.92
CA GLN A 52 -2.39 -19.53 8.29
C GLN A 52 -3.78 -19.87 8.86
N ILE A 53 -4.75 -18.99 8.67
CA ILE A 53 -6.15 -19.15 9.10
C ILE A 53 -6.77 -20.39 8.46
N THR A 54 -6.67 -20.54 7.13
CA THR A 54 -7.25 -21.70 6.41
C THR A 54 -6.57 -23.02 6.78
N LYS A 55 -5.27 -22.99 7.12
CA LYS A 55 -4.56 -24.15 7.64
C LYS A 55 -5.01 -24.54 9.06
N LYS A 56 -5.24 -23.55 9.93
CA LYS A 56 -5.66 -23.77 11.32
C LYS A 56 -7.16 -24.10 11.44
N PHE A 57 -7.98 -23.51 10.58
CA PHE A 57 -9.44 -23.64 10.53
C PHE A 57 -9.90 -24.08 9.13
N PRO A 58 -9.82 -25.38 8.78
CA PRO A 58 -10.09 -25.86 7.42
C PRO A 58 -11.52 -25.68 6.92
N ARG A 59 -12.47 -25.38 7.81
CA ARG A 59 -13.89 -25.19 7.48
C ARG A 59 -14.29 -23.72 7.40
N ILE A 60 -13.32 -22.81 7.49
CA ILE A 60 -13.62 -21.40 7.49
C ILE A 60 -14.19 -20.93 6.14
N PRO A 61 -15.29 -20.17 6.12
CA PRO A 61 -15.87 -19.68 4.88
C PRO A 61 -14.97 -18.65 4.17
N SER A 62 -14.82 -18.75 2.85
CA SER A 62 -13.99 -17.83 2.05
C SER A 62 -14.41 -16.36 2.14
N ARG A 63 -15.67 -16.05 2.51
CA ARG A 63 -16.14 -14.68 2.77
C ARG A 63 -15.37 -13.96 3.88
N TYR A 64 -14.65 -14.71 4.72
CA TYR A 64 -13.82 -14.14 5.78
C TYR A 64 -12.56 -13.49 5.22
N TYR A 65 -12.14 -13.89 4.01
CA TYR A 65 -11.02 -13.25 3.33
C TYR A 65 -11.32 -11.79 3.00
N GLU A 66 -12.51 -11.48 2.48
CA GLU A 66 -12.92 -10.09 2.21
C GLU A 66 -12.99 -9.25 3.48
N LYS A 67 -13.37 -9.86 4.62
CA LYS A 67 -13.35 -9.19 5.92
C LYS A 67 -11.93 -8.95 6.43
N LEU A 68 -10.99 -9.84 6.11
CA LEU A 68 -9.58 -9.69 6.43
C LEU A 68 -8.98 -8.50 5.65
N LYS A 69 -9.35 -8.34 4.37
CA LYS A 69 -8.93 -7.20 3.53
C LYS A 69 -9.43 -5.84 3.98
N ALA A 70 -10.50 -5.83 4.79
CA ALA A 70 -11.03 -4.60 5.35
C ALA A 70 -10.34 -4.18 6.65
N LEU A 71 -9.38 -4.99 7.14
CA LEU A 71 -8.62 -4.69 8.35
C LEU A 71 -7.43 -3.79 8.03
N THR A 72 -7.12 -2.90 8.97
CA THR A 72 -5.89 -2.11 8.89
C THR A 72 -4.66 -2.97 9.15
N ILE A 73 -3.50 -2.49 8.71
CA ILE A 73 -2.17 -3.05 9.00
C ILE A 73 -1.99 -3.42 10.49
N ASP A 74 -2.41 -2.55 11.42
CA ASP A 74 -2.31 -2.82 12.86
C ASP A 74 -3.28 -3.91 13.34
N GLN A 75 -4.49 -3.97 12.76
CA GLN A 75 -5.46 -5.02 13.06
C GLN A 75 -4.99 -6.38 12.53
N LEU A 76 -4.36 -6.41 11.36
CA LEU A 76 -3.71 -7.61 10.80
C LEU A 76 -2.58 -8.10 11.71
N ASP A 77 -1.71 -7.20 12.19
CA ASP A 77 -0.61 -7.57 13.10
C ASP A 77 -1.12 -8.14 14.42
N ASN A 78 -2.11 -7.51 15.04
CA ASN A 78 -2.73 -8.02 16.27
C ASN A 78 -3.40 -9.38 16.04
N LEU A 79 -4.16 -9.52 14.95
CA LEU A 79 -4.74 -10.80 14.57
C LEU A 79 -3.67 -11.88 14.38
N GLY A 80 -2.53 -11.55 13.79
CA GLY A 80 -1.43 -12.50 13.60
C GLY A 80 -0.84 -13.03 14.91
N LEU A 81 -0.71 -12.15 15.91
CA LEU A 81 -0.26 -12.55 17.25
C LEU A 81 -1.31 -13.42 17.93
N ASP A 82 -2.55 -12.98 17.97
CA ASP A 82 -3.63 -13.70 18.63
C ASP A 82 -3.92 -15.04 17.96
N LEU A 83 -3.78 -15.12 16.62
CA LEU A 83 -3.99 -16.34 15.84
C LEU A 83 -3.12 -17.49 16.31
N ILE A 84 -1.95 -17.23 16.90
CA ILE A 84 -1.05 -18.27 17.42
C ILE A 84 -1.75 -19.08 18.51
N ASP A 85 -2.40 -18.39 19.45
CA ASP A 85 -3.04 -18.97 20.63
C ASP A 85 -4.52 -19.31 20.42
N MET A 86 -5.13 -18.89 19.31
CA MET A 86 -6.55 -19.17 19.04
C MET A 86 -6.88 -20.68 18.99
N HIS A 87 -8.04 -21.08 19.50
CA HIS A 87 -8.49 -22.49 19.44
C HIS A 87 -9.80 -22.71 18.67
N SER A 88 -10.49 -21.63 18.29
CA SER A 88 -11.80 -21.72 17.62
C SER A 88 -12.01 -20.64 16.56
N GLU A 89 -12.88 -20.92 15.59
CA GLU A 89 -13.32 -19.95 14.58
C GLU A 89 -14.11 -18.79 15.20
N GLU A 90 -14.74 -19.01 16.36
CA GLU A 90 -15.47 -18.00 17.14
C GLU A 90 -14.56 -16.90 17.67
N GLU A 91 -13.32 -17.25 18.07
CA GLU A 91 -12.33 -16.28 18.51
C GLU A 91 -11.90 -15.38 17.35
N LEU A 92 -11.64 -15.98 16.19
CA LEU A 92 -11.30 -15.25 14.96
C LEU A 92 -12.39 -14.26 14.53
N LYS A 93 -13.68 -14.63 14.67
CA LYS A 93 -14.81 -13.74 14.35
C LYS A 93 -14.77 -12.42 15.12
N ARG A 94 -14.16 -12.36 16.30
CA ARG A 94 -14.07 -11.13 17.11
C ARG A 94 -13.12 -10.09 16.53
N HIS A 95 -12.18 -10.52 15.69
CA HIS A 95 -11.22 -9.63 15.02
C HIS A 95 -11.72 -9.10 13.69
N LEU A 96 -12.79 -9.67 13.15
CA LEU A 96 -13.30 -9.29 11.85
C LEU A 96 -14.42 -8.26 11.97
N PRO A 97 -14.51 -7.29 11.06
CA PRO A 97 -15.61 -6.34 11.04
C PRO A 97 -16.95 -7.07 10.89
N ILE A 98 -17.99 -6.47 11.49
CA ILE A 98 -19.38 -6.98 11.47
C ILE A 98 -19.87 -7.09 10.03
#